data_AF-A0A1H9ZTV7-F1
#
_entry.id   AF-A0A1H9ZTV7-F1
#
_cell.length_a   1.000
_cell.length_b   1.000
_cell.length_c   1.000
_cell.angle_alpha   90.00
_cell.angle_beta   90.00
_cell.angle_gamma   90.00
#
_symmetry.space_group_name_H-M   'P 1'
#
loop_
_entity.id
_entity.type
_entity.pdbx_description
1 polymer ?
#
loop_
_entity_poly.entity_id
_entity_poly.type
_entity_poly.pdbx_seq_one_letter_code
_entity_poly.pdbx_strand_id
1 'polypeptide(L)'
;MPDRSGIQHTRNKNAAILVNLDFGDGMSNERLQELQQLAASDQITVCAVVEGKRMCPDAKTYVGSGKVAEIEQLLASAGANMVIFNHDLSPAQQRNLMQQLDCPVVDRTSLILDIFAQRAKSHEGKLQVELAQLEHLATRLVRGWTHLERQKGGIGLRGPGETQLETDRRLLRKRVKLLKEKLVNLERQRKVQRRSRRRSKVLSVSIVGYTNAGKSTLFNRLTRSETYAADQLFATLDTTTRKLFIPERGPVVISDTVGFIRDLPHTLVAAFRATLEETVEADILLHVVDICSPNKDEQIEEVNKLLAEIGADEIPQIMVYNKIDLCDSQEKCVGFMRDEYDRISRIRLSAKTGEGLDFIRQALSEALSKEVESMNKTLAGCIN
;
A
#
# COMPACT_ATOMS: atom_id res chain seq x y z
N MET A 1 14.65 -15.84 -53.31
CA MET A 1 15.80 -15.09 -52.74
C MET A 1 16.03 -13.86 -53.61
N PRO A 2 16.22 -12.65 -53.06
CA PRO A 2 16.59 -12.35 -51.68
C PRO A 2 15.48 -11.70 -50.85
N ASP A 3 15.87 -11.53 -49.59
CA ASP A 3 15.19 -11.32 -48.33
C ASP A 3 15.03 -9.82 -47.98
N ARG A 4 14.06 -9.52 -47.10
CA ARG A 4 14.09 -8.43 -46.09
C ARG A 4 12.81 -8.48 -45.24
N SER A 5 12.78 -9.50 -44.38
CA SER A 5 12.37 -9.43 -42.98
C SER A 5 11.66 -8.13 -42.54
N GLY A 6 10.33 -8.16 -42.62
CA GLY A 6 9.47 -7.30 -41.81
C GLY A 6 9.59 -7.71 -40.35
N ILE A 7 10.52 -7.08 -39.62
CA ILE A 7 10.56 -7.16 -38.16
C ILE A 7 9.39 -6.30 -37.65
N GLN A 8 8.20 -6.90 -37.61
CA GLN A 8 7.17 -6.47 -36.68
C GLN A 8 7.70 -6.74 -35.27
N HIS A 9 8.39 -5.76 -34.68
CA HIS A 9 8.53 -5.71 -33.24
C HIS A 9 7.11 -5.58 -32.68
N THR A 10 6.50 -6.71 -32.33
CA THR A 10 5.36 -6.76 -31.41
C THR A 10 5.83 -6.16 -30.09
N ARG A 11 5.80 -4.82 -29.99
CA ARG A 11 6.09 -4.09 -28.77
C ARG A 11 5.11 -4.61 -27.71
N ASN A 12 5.63 -5.34 -26.74
CA ASN A 12 4.84 -5.79 -25.61
C ASN A 12 4.37 -4.52 -24.89
N LYS A 13 3.05 -4.31 -24.80
CA LYS A 13 2.48 -3.08 -24.22
C LYS A 13 2.79 -2.93 -22.72
N ASN A 14 3.33 -3.96 -22.08
CA ASN A 14 3.65 -4.01 -20.65
C ASN A 14 5.14 -4.27 -20.39
N ALA A 15 6.04 -3.90 -21.30
CA ALA A 15 7.48 -4.12 -21.13
C ALA A 15 8.16 -2.87 -20.53
N ALA A 16 8.72 -2.97 -19.33
CA ALA A 16 9.31 -1.84 -18.64
C ALA A 16 10.78 -2.04 -18.28
N ILE A 17 11.49 -0.91 -18.19
CA ILE A 17 12.82 -0.83 -17.57
C ILE A 17 12.66 -0.27 -16.17
N LEU A 18 13.22 -0.95 -15.19
CA LEU A 18 13.24 -0.48 -13.81
C LEU A 18 14.48 0.37 -13.57
N VAL A 19 14.31 1.52 -12.90
CA VAL A 19 15.40 2.40 -12.51
C VAL A 19 15.41 2.51 -10.99
N ASN A 20 16.51 2.06 -10.39
CA ASN A 20 16.74 2.16 -8.96
C ASN A 20 18.02 2.95 -8.68
N LEU A 21 17.92 3.99 -7.86
CA LEU A 21 19.07 4.75 -7.40
C LEU A 21 19.32 4.49 -5.92
N ASP A 22 20.57 4.22 -5.61
CA ASP A 22 21.08 4.05 -4.25
C ASP A 22 21.73 5.35 -3.78
N PHE A 23 21.22 5.86 -2.66
CA PHE A 23 21.68 7.08 -1.99
C PHE A 23 22.60 6.82 -0.79
N GLY A 24 23.03 5.56 -0.58
CA GLY A 24 23.93 5.18 0.50
C GLY A 24 23.24 4.59 1.72
N ASP A 25 21.96 4.23 1.60
CA ASP A 25 21.15 3.71 2.72
C ASP A 25 21.41 2.22 3.00
N GLY A 26 22.22 1.53 2.19
CA GLY A 26 22.51 0.08 2.34
C GLY A 26 21.37 -0.85 1.88
N MET A 27 20.21 -0.30 1.53
CA MET A 27 18.95 -1.03 1.27
C MET A 27 18.58 -1.16 -0.21
N SER A 28 19.53 -0.91 -1.12
CA SER A 28 19.27 -0.85 -2.57
C SER A 28 18.70 -2.15 -3.13
N ASN A 29 19.25 -3.31 -2.72
CA ASN A 29 18.83 -4.62 -3.22
C ASN A 29 17.38 -4.95 -2.85
N GLU A 30 16.95 -4.59 -1.66
CA GLU A 30 15.56 -4.86 -1.25
C GLU A 30 14.58 -3.92 -1.89
N ARG A 31 14.91 -2.63 -1.95
CA ARG A 31 14.11 -1.64 -2.67
C ARG A 31 13.91 -2.06 -4.13
N LEU A 32 14.92 -2.66 -4.75
CA LEU A 32 14.82 -3.24 -6.08
C LEU A 32 13.92 -4.47 -6.11
N GLN A 33 14.11 -5.44 -5.20
CA GLN A 33 13.26 -6.64 -5.13
C GLN A 33 11.79 -6.28 -4.91
N GLU A 34 11.53 -5.30 -4.06
CA GLU A 34 10.20 -4.77 -3.79
C GLU A 34 9.60 -4.09 -5.02
N LEU A 35 10.39 -3.28 -5.75
CA LEU A 35 9.95 -2.70 -7.03
C LEU A 35 9.65 -3.77 -8.08
N GLN A 36 10.46 -4.81 -8.15
CA GLN A 36 10.22 -5.96 -9.04
C GLN A 36 8.92 -6.68 -8.67
N GLN A 37 8.65 -6.85 -7.37
CA GLN A 37 7.39 -7.41 -6.89
C GLN A 37 6.20 -6.49 -7.21
N LEU A 38 6.36 -5.16 -7.17
CA LEU A 38 5.32 -4.20 -7.58
C LEU A 38 5.02 -4.36 -9.08
N ALA A 39 6.07 -4.32 -9.91
CA ALA A 39 5.94 -4.51 -11.36
C ALA A 39 5.30 -5.85 -11.71
N ALA A 40 5.69 -6.94 -11.05
CA ALA A 40 5.08 -8.26 -11.23
C ALA A 40 3.61 -8.28 -10.79
N SER A 41 3.25 -7.56 -9.72
CA SER A 41 1.87 -7.46 -9.23
C SER A 41 0.96 -6.70 -10.19
N ASP A 42 1.53 -5.79 -10.99
CA ASP A 42 0.86 -5.01 -12.04
C ASP A 42 0.92 -5.68 -13.43
N GLN A 43 1.43 -6.92 -13.52
CA GLN A 43 1.61 -7.68 -14.77
C GLN A 43 2.53 -6.97 -15.78
N ILE A 44 3.51 -6.23 -15.27
CA ILE A 44 4.55 -5.59 -16.06
C ILE A 44 5.73 -6.55 -16.22
N THR A 45 6.13 -6.76 -17.46
CA THR A 45 7.33 -7.55 -17.80
C THR A 45 8.56 -6.68 -17.66
N VAL A 46 9.41 -7.00 -16.69
CA VAL A 46 10.68 -6.29 -16.48
C VAL A 46 11.71 -6.77 -17.49
N CYS A 47 12.14 -5.88 -18.39
CA CYS A 47 13.10 -6.20 -19.45
C CYS A 47 14.55 -5.98 -19.02
N ALA A 48 14.79 -4.91 -18.25
CA ALA A 48 16.11 -4.55 -17.76
C ALA A 48 16.00 -3.77 -16.45
N VAL A 49 17.07 -3.80 -15.66
CA VAL A 49 17.21 -3.01 -14.44
C VAL A 49 18.43 -2.09 -14.61
N VAL A 50 18.22 -0.80 -14.41
CA VAL A 50 19.28 0.21 -14.37
C VAL A 50 19.49 0.64 -12.93
N GLU A 51 20.67 0.34 -12.41
CA GLU A 51 21.11 0.75 -11.09
C GLU A 51 22.10 1.91 -11.19
N GLY A 52 22.10 2.77 -10.17
CA GLY A 52 23.08 3.84 -10.04
C GLY A 52 23.31 4.23 -8.58
N LYS A 53 24.57 4.52 -8.23
CA LYS A 53 24.93 5.09 -6.93
C LYS A 53 25.14 6.59 -7.06
N ARG A 54 24.49 7.39 -6.22
CA ARG A 54 24.68 8.85 -6.21
C ARG A 54 24.43 9.42 -4.82
N MET A 55 25.15 10.47 -4.45
CA MET A 55 24.98 11.15 -3.16
C MET A 55 23.70 12.01 -3.10
N CYS A 56 23.20 12.50 -4.24
CA CYS A 56 22.04 13.39 -4.29
C CYS A 56 21.33 13.27 -5.66
N PRO A 57 19.98 13.31 -5.72
CA PRO A 57 19.24 13.25 -6.99
C PRO A 57 19.50 14.47 -7.88
N ASP A 58 19.41 14.27 -9.19
CA ASP A 58 19.50 15.38 -10.16
C ASP A 58 18.25 16.26 -10.12
N ALA A 59 18.43 17.58 -10.03
CA ALA A 59 17.33 18.53 -10.08
C ALA A 59 16.54 18.43 -11.41
N LYS A 60 17.18 18.07 -12.52
CA LYS A 60 16.53 18.05 -13.84
C LYS A 60 15.86 16.72 -14.17
N THR A 61 16.51 15.60 -13.90
CA THR A 61 16.10 14.28 -14.42
C THR A 61 16.11 13.19 -13.35
N TYR A 62 16.38 13.52 -12.09
CA TYR A 62 16.59 12.59 -10.98
C TYR A 62 17.86 11.70 -11.15
N VAL A 63 18.06 11.12 -12.34
CA VAL A 63 19.26 10.45 -12.83
C VAL A 63 20.21 11.42 -13.56
N GLY A 64 21.50 11.10 -13.64
CA GLY A 64 22.46 11.88 -14.42
C GLY A 64 22.32 11.63 -15.93
N SER A 65 22.82 12.56 -16.76
CA SER A 65 22.72 12.49 -18.23
C SER A 65 23.28 11.21 -18.84
N GLY A 66 24.39 10.68 -18.31
CA GLY A 66 24.96 9.41 -18.77
C GLY A 66 24.01 8.22 -18.55
N LYS A 67 23.30 8.20 -17.41
CA LYS A 67 22.30 7.17 -17.11
C LYS A 67 21.04 7.34 -17.96
N VAL A 68 20.65 8.56 -18.30
CA VAL A 68 19.55 8.79 -19.26
C VAL A 68 19.88 8.17 -20.62
N ALA A 69 21.09 8.40 -21.12
CA ALA A 69 21.54 7.82 -22.39
C ALA A 69 21.60 6.27 -22.33
N GLU A 70 22.03 5.70 -21.20
CA GLU A 70 22.00 4.25 -20.97
C GLU A 70 20.57 3.70 -21.02
N ILE A 71 19.61 4.38 -20.37
CA ILE A 71 18.19 4.00 -20.39
C ILE A 71 17.64 4.06 -21.82
N GLU A 72 17.97 5.11 -22.58
CA GLU A 72 17.54 5.26 -23.98
C GLU A 72 18.03 4.10 -24.86
N GLN A 73 19.30 3.71 -24.71
CA GLN A 73 19.87 2.55 -25.42
C GLN A 73 19.22 1.23 -25.03
N LEU A 74 18.89 1.06 -23.75
CA LEU A 74 18.19 -0.13 -23.27
C LEU A 74 16.74 -0.17 -23.74
N LEU A 75 16.05 0.97 -23.83
CA LEU A 75 14.70 1.05 -24.40
C LEU A 75 14.70 0.58 -25.86
N ALA A 76 15.68 1.04 -26.65
CA ALA A 76 15.81 0.66 -28.05
C ALA A 76 16.18 -0.83 -28.24
N SER A 77 17.08 -1.36 -27.41
CA SER A 77 17.57 -2.74 -27.55
C SER A 77 16.62 -3.79 -26.97
N ALA A 78 16.00 -3.52 -25.82
CA ALA A 78 15.10 -4.45 -25.14
C ALA A 78 13.64 -4.36 -25.63
N GLY A 79 13.30 -3.33 -26.40
CA GLY A 79 11.94 -3.11 -26.92
C GLY A 79 10.92 -2.74 -25.84
N ALA A 80 11.38 -2.24 -24.69
CA ALA A 80 10.53 -1.74 -23.62
C ALA A 80 9.84 -0.43 -24.03
N ASN A 81 8.61 -0.24 -23.57
CA ASN A 81 7.78 0.91 -23.91
C ASN A 81 7.55 1.86 -22.74
N MET A 82 8.12 1.56 -21.57
CA MET A 82 7.93 2.33 -20.34
C MET A 82 9.17 2.29 -19.47
N VAL A 83 9.38 3.34 -18.70
CA VAL A 83 10.40 3.38 -17.64
C VAL A 83 9.73 3.60 -16.30
N ILE A 84 10.04 2.74 -15.34
CA ILE A 84 9.53 2.80 -13.97
C ILE A 84 10.66 3.22 -13.04
N PHE A 85 10.44 4.32 -12.33
CA PHE A 85 11.36 4.81 -11.32
C PHE A 85 10.91 4.37 -9.94
N ASN A 86 11.84 3.82 -9.14
CA ASN A 86 11.55 3.45 -7.75
C ASN A 86 11.25 4.64 -6.83
N HIS A 87 11.53 5.86 -7.29
CA HIS A 87 11.49 7.05 -6.46
C HIS A 87 10.39 8.00 -6.94
N ASP A 88 9.88 8.82 -6.03
CA ASP A 88 8.90 9.84 -6.37
C ASP A 88 9.56 10.97 -7.18
N LEU A 89 9.13 11.10 -8.43
CA LEU A 89 9.63 12.12 -9.34
C LEU A 89 8.80 13.39 -9.21
N SER A 90 9.46 14.55 -9.13
CA SER A 90 8.75 15.82 -9.27
C SER A 90 8.12 15.95 -10.67
N PRO A 91 7.04 16.73 -10.84
CA PRO A 91 6.41 16.94 -12.15
C PRO A 91 7.36 17.46 -13.23
N ALA A 92 8.37 18.25 -12.84
CA ALA A 92 9.38 18.76 -13.77
C ALA A 92 10.36 17.66 -14.20
N GLN A 93 10.83 16.82 -13.27
CA GLN A 93 11.74 15.72 -13.56
C GLN A 93 11.09 14.69 -14.48
N GLN A 94 9.88 14.23 -14.14
CA GLN A 94 9.16 13.25 -14.96
C GLN A 94 8.98 13.77 -16.39
N ARG A 95 8.64 15.06 -16.55
CA ARG A 95 8.47 15.65 -17.86
C ARG A 95 9.76 15.71 -18.68
N ASN A 96 10.86 16.14 -18.06
CA ASN A 96 12.14 16.19 -18.74
C ASN A 96 12.57 14.78 -19.20
N LEU A 97 12.34 13.77 -18.36
CA LEU A 97 12.59 12.37 -18.71
C LEU A 97 11.70 11.91 -19.87
N MET A 98 10.40 12.18 -19.83
CA MET A 98 9.48 11.83 -20.93
C MET A 98 9.86 12.50 -22.25
N GLN A 99 10.33 13.75 -22.21
CA GLN A 99 10.79 14.47 -23.41
C GLN A 99 12.10 13.93 -23.97
N GLN A 100 13.00 13.43 -23.12
CA GLN A 100 14.29 12.89 -23.54
C GLN A 100 14.19 11.43 -24.00
N LEU A 101 13.34 10.63 -23.37
CA LEU A 101 13.22 9.19 -23.62
C LEU A 101 12.12 8.82 -24.62
N ASP A 102 11.26 9.78 -25.00
CA ASP A 102 10.10 9.60 -25.88
C ASP A 102 9.19 8.42 -25.45
N CYS A 103 9.07 8.20 -24.14
CA CYS A 103 8.30 7.11 -23.56
C CYS A 103 7.59 7.54 -22.27
N PRO A 104 6.50 6.84 -21.88
CA PRO A 104 5.86 7.04 -20.58
C PRO A 104 6.84 6.71 -19.44
N VAL A 105 6.96 7.65 -18.52
CA VAL A 105 7.75 7.51 -17.28
C VAL A 105 6.78 7.43 -16.13
N VAL A 106 6.83 6.34 -15.38
CA VAL A 106 5.98 6.05 -14.22
C VAL A 106 6.84 6.11 -12.97
N ASP A 107 6.37 6.82 -11.95
CA ASP A 107 6.98 6.85 -10.62
C ASP A 107 6.38 5.77 -9.72
N ARG A 108 7.04 5.50 -8.59
CA ARG A 108 6.59 4.52 -7.61
C ARG A 108 5.16 4.77 -7.13
N THR A 109 4.81 6.04 -6.86
CA THR A 109 3.44 6.41 -6.49
C THR A 109 2.41 5.99 -7.54
N SER A 110 2.63 6.29 -8.82
CA SER A 110 1.68 5.91 -9.88
C SER A 110 1.55 4.40 -10.02
N LEU A 111 2.67 3.66 -9.96
CA LEU A 111 2.65 2.19 -10.03
C LEU A 111 1.80 1.59 -8.89
N ILE A 112 1.95 2.10 -7.67
CA ILE A 112 1.16 1.65 -6.52
C ILE A 112 -0.33 1.95 -6.73
N LEU A 113 -0.67 3.14 -7.23
CA LEU A 113 -2.07 3.52 -7.51
C LEU A 113 -2.70 2.65 -8.60
N ASP A 114 -1.94 2.27 -9.62
CA ASP A 114 -2.41 1.40 -10.69
C ASP A 114 -2.67 -0.04 -10.20
N ILE A 115 -1.78 -0.58 -9.36
CA ILE A 115 -2.02 -1.86 -8.67
C ILE A 115 -3.31 -1.75 -7.84
N PHE A 116 -3.50 -0.67 -7.08
CA PHE A 116 -4.72 -0.49 -6.31
C PHE A 116 -5.97 -0.38 -7.17
N ALA A 117 -5.90 0.28 -8.33
CA ALA A 117 -7.03 0.40 -9.25
C ALA A 117 -7.46 -0.98 -9.78
N GLN A 118 -6.51 -1.88 -10.02
CA GLN A 118 -6.79 -3.26 -10.42
C GLN A 118 -7.37 -4.11 -9.28
N ARG A 119 -6.99 -3.82 -8.03
CA ARG A 119 -7.42 -4.59 -6.85
C ARG A 119 -8.72 -4.09 -6.22
N ALA A 120 -9.09 -2.83 -6.42
CA ALA A 120 -10.29 -2.22 -5.87
C ALA A 120 -11.57 -2.86 -6.45
N LYS A 121 -12.24 -3.69 -5.64
CA LYS A 121 -13.52 -4.33 -6.03
C LYS A 121 -14.70 -3.55 -5.49
N SER A 122 -14.60 -3.08 -4.25
CA SER A 122 -15.65 -2.31 -3.60
C SER A 122 -15.86 -0.94 -4.27
N HIS A 123 -17.11 -0.44 -4.21
CA HIS A 123 -17.42 0.89 -4.73
C HIS A 123 -16.64 1.99 -3.99
N GLU A 124 -16.43 1.82 -2.68
CA GLU A 124 -15.67 2.76 -1.86
C GLU A 124 -14.18 2.76 -2.23
N GLY A 125 -13.56 1.58 -2.32
CA GLY A 125 -12.16 1.43 -2.73
C GLY A 125 -11.91 2.03 -4.11
N LYS A 126 -12.83 1.82 -5.07
CA LYS A 126 -12.75 2.44 -6.40
C LYS A 126 -12.78 3.97 -6.34
N LEU A 127 -13.64 4.55 -5.49
CA LEU A 127 -13.72 6.01 -5.33
C LEU A 127 -12.45 6.58 -4.68
N GLN A 128 -11.88 5.88 -3.70
CA GLN A 128 -10.65 6.31 -3.02
C GLN A 128 -9.45 6.26 -3.96
N VAL A 129 -9.32 5.18 -4.74
CA VAL A 129 -8.25 5.06 -5.73
C VAL A 129 -8.42 6.10 -6.85
N GLU A 130 -9.64 6.30 -7.37
CA GLU A 130 -9.91 7.35 -8.37
C GLU A 130 -9.54 8.74 -7.81
N LEU A 131 -9.89 9.02 -6.56
CA LEU A 131 -9.53 10.28 -5.90
C LEU A 131 -8.01 10.45 -5.82
N ALA A 132 -7.30 9.43 -5.34
CA ALA A 132 -5.85 9.46 -5.20
C ALA A 132 -5.14 9.64 -6.56
N GLN A 133 -5.60 8.92 -7.60
CA GLN A 133 -5.10 9.08 -8.97
C GLN A 133 -5.34 10.51 -9.48
N LEU A 134 -6.54 11.07 -9.29
CA LEU A 134 -6.83 12.43 -9.74
C LEU A 134 -6.03 13.49 -8.99
N GLU A 135 -5.81 13.32 -7.68
CA GLU A 135 -4.97 14.23 -6.90
C GLU A 135 -3.52 14.16 -7.35
N HIS A 136 -2.99 12.95 -7.59
CA HIS A 136 -1.65 12.75 -8.11
C HIS A 136 -1.48 13.37 -9.50
N LEU A 137 -2.40 13.08 -10.43
CA LEU A 137 -2.43 13.65 -11.78
C LEU A 137 -2.55 15.18 -11.77
N ALA A 138 -3.39 15.74 -10.89
CA ALA A 138 -3.60 17.18 -10.83
C ALA A 138 -2.31 17.97 -10.54
N THR A 139 -1.38 17.40 -9.77
CA THR A 139 -0.06 18.03 -9.53
C THR A 139 0.83 18.04 -10.78
N ARG A 140 0.66 17.04 -11.65
CA ARG A 140 1.48 16.81 -12.86
C ARG A 140 0.92 17.50 -14.10
N LEU A 141 -0.40 17.73 -14.16
CA LEU A 141 -1.08 18.42 -15.26
C LEU A 141 -0.66 19.90 -15.44
N VAL A 142 -0.29 20.58 -14.36
CA VAL A 142 -0.04 22.04 -14.34
C VAL A 142 1.01 22.49 -15.34
N ARG A 143 1.98 21.62 -15.67
CA ARG A 143 3.03 22.00 -16.62
C ARG A 143 2.95 21.21 -17.90
N GLY A 144 2.48 19.96 -17.95
CA GLY A 144 2.63 18.99 -19.05
C GLY A 144 2.16 19.41 -20.45
N TRP A 145 1.29 20.41 -20.56
CA TRP A 145 0.55 20.72 -21.80
C TRP A 145 1.01 22.02 -22.51
N THR A 146 2.24 22.47 -22.29
CA THR A 146 2.83 23.64 -23.01
C THR A 146 2.90 23.44 -24.54
N HIS A 147 2.82 22.21 -25.04
CA HIS A 147 2.78 21.93 -26.48
C HIS A 147 1.43 22.29 -27.14
N LEU A 148 0.32 22.23 -26.40
CA LEU A 148 -1.01 22.61 -26.92
C LEU A 148 -1.21 24.12 -27.00
N GLU A 149 -0.56 24.89 -26.12
CA GLU A 149 -0.52 26.36 -26.23
C GLU A 149 0.23 26.81 -27.50
N ARG A 150 1.26 26.07 -27.93
CA ARG A 150 2.06 26.42 -29.11
C ARG A 150 1.39 26.06 -30.45
N GLN A 151 0.58 24.99 -30.50
CA GLN A 151 -0.11 24.60 -31.74
C GLN A 151 -1.31 25.48 -32.11
N LYS A 152 -1.83 26.31 -31.19
CA LYS A 152 -2.99 27.19 -31.43
C LYS A 152 -2.68 28.67 -31.68
N GLY A 153 -1.45 28.98 -32.09
CA GLY A 153 -1.14 30.24 -32.77
C GLY A 153 -0.97 31.46 -31.85
N GLY A 154 0.26 31.98 -31.82
CA GLY A 154 0.65 33.16 -31.04
C GLY A 154 0.12 34.51 -31.53
N ILE A 155 -1.04 34.59 -32.19
CA ILE A 155 -1.60 35.88 -32.63
C ILE A 155 -3.14 35.81 -32.54
N GLY A 156 -3.73 36.52 -31.57
CA GLY A 156 -5.07 37.09 -31.80
C GLY A 156 -6.28 36.57 -31.02
N LEU A 157 -6.17 35.84 -29.91
CA LEU A 157 -7.32 35.63 -29.02
C LEU A 157 -7.43 36.74 -27.98
N ARG A 158 -7.88 37.92 -28.44
CA ARG A 158 -8.24 39.06 -27.59
C ARG A 158 -9.71 38.90 -27.17
N GLY A 159 -9.95 38.00 -26.23
CA GLY A 159 -11.22 37.82 -25.54
C GLY A 159 -10.98 37.24 -24.14
N PRO A 160 -11.89 37.41 -23.17
CA PRO A 160 -11.74 36.90 -21.80
C PRO A 160 -11.98 35.37 -21.74
N GLY A 161 -11.40 34.62 -22.68
CA GLY A 161 -11.57 33.19 -22.85
C GLY A 161 -10.60 32.42 -21.98
N GLU A 162 -11.13 31.76 -20.95
CA GLU A 162 -10.45 30.81 -20.07
C GLU A 162 -9.52 29.90 -20.90
N THR A 163 -8.25 29.78 -20.50
CA THR A 163 -7.30 28.90 -21.22
C THR A 163 -7.79 27.45 -21.13
N GLN A 164 -7.47 26.62 -22.14
CA GLN A 164 -7.85 25.19 -22.11
C GLN A 164 -7.30 24.49 -20.85
N LEU A 165 -6.09 24.87 -20.42
CA LEU A 165 -5.46 24.38 -19.19
C LEU A 165 -6.25 24.74 -17.93
N GLU A 166 -6.78 25.96 -17.88
CA GLU A 166 -7.58 26.44 -16.75
C GLU A 166 -8.94 25.73 -16.71
N THR A 167 -9.55 25.51 -17.87
CA THR A 167 -10.78 24.73 -18.02
C THR A 167 -10.59 23.30 -17.53
N ASP A 168 -9.54 22.60 -17.97
CA ASP A 168 -9.23 21.23 -17.55
C ASP A 168 -8.95 21.14 -16.05
N ARG A 169 -8.20 22.10 -15.51
CA ARG A 169 -7.94 22.21 -14.07
C ARG A 169 -9.22 22.40 -13.27
N ARG A 170 -10.15 23.22 -13.78
CA ARG A 170 -11.45 23.44 -13.16
C ARG A 170 -12.30 22.18 -13.17
N LEU A 171 -12.31 21.44 -14.28
CA LEU A 171 -13.02 20.15 -14.40
C LEU A 171 -12.46 19.11 -13.43
N LEU A 172 -11.13 18.97 -13.34
CA LEU A 172 -10.46 18.08 -12.39
C LEU A 172 -10.81 18.43 -10.94
N ARG A 173 -10.70 19.71 -10.55
CA ARG A 173 -11.08 20.15 -9.19
C ARG A 173 -12.54 19.86 -8.89
N LYS A 174 -13.44 20.08 -9.86
CA LYS A 174 -14.87 19.78 -9.70
C LYS A 174 -15.08 18.29 -9.48
N ARG A 175 -14.36 17.43 -10.21
CA ARG A 175 -14.40 15.97 -10.04
C ARG A 175 -13.88 15.54 -8.67
N VAL A 176 -12.72 16.04 -8.25
CA VAL A 176 -12.14 15.80 -6.92
C VAL A 176 -13.12 16.20 -5.82
N LYS A 177 -13.75 17.38 -5.93
CA LYS A 177 -14.76 17.84 -4.96
C LYS A 177 -15.94 16.88 -4.87
N LEU A 178 -16.50 16.46 -6.02
CA LEU A 178 -17.61 15.50 -6.06
C LEU A 178 -17.25 14.14 -5.44
N LEU A 179 -16.04 13.63 -5.69
CA LEU A 179 -15.57 12.38 -5.10
C LEU A 179 -15.41 12.49 -3.57
N LYS A 180 -14.84 13.60 -3.08
CA LYS A 180 -14.76 13.87 -1.63
C LYS A 180 -16.13 13.93 -0.98
N GLU A 181 -17.09 14.61 -1.59
CA GLU A 181 -18.47 14.67 -1.08
C GLU A 181 -19.12 13.27 -1.01
N LYS A 182 -18.87 12.41 -2.00
CA LYS A 182 -19.34 11.01 -1.99
C LYS A 182 -18.71 10.20 -0.85
N LEU A 183 -17.40 10.35 -0.62
CA LEU A 183 -16.69 9.65 0.46
C LEU A 183 -17.24 10.05 1.84
N VAL A 184 -17.48 11.35 2.08
CA VAL A 184 -18.08 11.84 3.34
C VAL A 184 -19.45 11.19 3.61
N ASN A 185 -20.25 10.95 2.57
CA ASN A 185 -21.53 10.26 2.74
C ASN A 185 -21.36 8.78 3.12
N LEU A 186 -20.34 8.09 2.57
CA LEU A 186 -20.02 6.71 2.94
C LEU A 186 -19.49 6.63 4.38
N GLU A 187 -18.65 7.58 4.80
CA GLU A 187 -18.18 7.69 6.19
C GLU A 187 -19.34 7.83 7.18
N ARG A 188 -20.36 8.64 6.85
CA ARG A 188 -21.58 8.76 7.68
C ARG A 188 -22.30 7.43 7.82
N GLN A 189 -22.43 6.66 6.74
CA GLN A 189 -23.04 5.32 6.79
C GLN A 189 -22.23 4.36 7.67
N ARG A 190 -20.89 4.38 7.58
CA ARG A 190 -20.01 3.60 8.45
C ARG A 190 -20.21 3.97 9.92
N LYS A 191 -20.26 5.26 10.28
CA LYS A 191 -20.51 5.72 11.66
C LYS A 191 -21.81 5.19 12.26
N VAL A 192 -22.87 5.05 11.47
CA VAL A 192 -24.14 4.46 11.92
C VAL A 192 -23.99 2.96 12.20
N GLN A 193 -23.35 2.20 11.30
CA GLN A 193 -23.07 0.77 11.54
C GLN A 193 -22.17 0.57 12.76
N ARG A 194 -21.16 1.43 12.94
CA ARG A 194 -20.25 1.45 14.09
C ARG A 194 -20.99 1.65 15.41
N ARG A 195 -21.91 2.61 15.47
CA ARG A 195 -22.71 2.85 16.68
C ARG A 195 -23.53 1.62 17.09
N SER A 196 -23.99 0.83 16.12
CA SER A 196 -24.66 -0.45 16.38
C SER A 196 -23.69 -1.50 16.94
N ARG A 197 -22.46 -1.59 16.42
CA ARG A 197 -21.43 -2.54 16.90
C ARG A 197 -20.96 -2.21 18.31
N ARG A 198 -20.67 -0.94 18.60
CA ARG A 198 -20.25 -0.48 19.93
C ARG A 198 -21.31 -0.74 21.00
N ARG A 199 -22.59 -0.63 20.64
CA ARG A 199 -23.72 -1.02 21.51
C ARG A 199 -23.79 -2.53 21.78
N SER A 200 -23.27 -3.34 20.85
CA SER A 200 -23.29 -4.81 20.94
C SER A 200 -22.09 -5.37 21.72
N LYS A 201 -21.15 -4.53 22.18
CA LYS A 201 -19.96 -4.90 22.97
C LYS A 201 -19.16 -6.08 22.37
N VAL A 202 -19.01 -6.08 21.05
CA VAL A 202 -18.25 -7.10 20.34
C VAL A 202 -16.81 -6.61 20.19
N LEU A 203 -15.84 -7.39 20.65
CA LEU A 203 -14.41 -7.08 20.53
C LEU A 203 -14.02 -6.96 19.05
N SER A 204 -13.32 -5.88 18.70
CA SER A 204 -12.81 -5.60 17.37
C SER A 204 -11.29 -5.83 17.31
N VAL A 205 -10.85 -6.70 16.42
CA VAL A 205 -9.44 -7.04 16.21
C VAL A 205 -9.06 -6.72 14.77
N SER A 206 -7.98 -5.98 14.60
CA SER A 206 -7.49 -5.58 13.27
C SER A 206 -6.11 -6.20 12.99
N ILE A 207 -5.96 -6.84 11.82
CA ILE A 207 -4.69 -7.45 11.41
C ILE A 207 -3.90 -6.41 10.62
N VAL A 208 -2.75 -6.01 11.14
CA VAL A 208 -1.84 -5.01 10.54
C VAL A 208 -0.48 -5.62 10.23
N GLY A 209 0.32 -4.95 9.41
CA GLY A 209 1.66 -5.41 9.04
C GLY A 209 2.00 -5.16 7.58
N TYR A 210 3.24 -5.49 7.23
CA TYR A 210 3.81 -5.26 5.90
C TYR A 210 3.10 -6.11 4.82
N THR A 211 3.12 -5.66 3.58
CA THR A 211 2.65 -6.45 2.43
C THR A 211 3.42 -7.76 2.36
N ASN A 212 2.74 -8.85 1.97
CA ASN A 212 3.32 -10.18 1.90
C ASN A 212 3.78 -10.78 3.25
N ALA A 213 3.49 -10.16 4.40
CA ALA A 213 3.72 -10.77 5.73
C ALA A 213 2.80 -11.98 6.00
N GLY A 214 1.79 -12.21 5.16
CA GLY A 214 0.84 -13.31 5.30
C GLY A 214 -0.43 -12.95 6.10
N LYS A 215 -0.80 -11.67 6.16
CA LYS A 215 -2.02 -11.16 6.83
C LYS A 215 -3.29 -11.84 6.33
N SER A 216 -3.49 -11.88 5.02
CA SER A 216 -4.66 -12.49 4.40
C SER A 216 -4.66 -14.02 4.54
N THR A 217 -3.48 -14.64 4.53
CA THR A 217 -3.34 -16.08 4.81
C THR A 217 -3.75 -16.39 6.25
N LEU A 218 -3.32 -15.57 7.21
CA LEU A 218 -3.71 -15.67 8.62
C LEU A 218 -5.22 -15.45 8.80
N PHE A 219 -5.76 -14.41 8.17
CA PHE A 219 -7.19 -14.11 8.17
C PHE A 219 -8.03 -15.28 7.67
N ASN A 220 -7.65 -15.86 6.53
CA ASN A 220 -8.34 -17.01 5.93
C ASN A 220 -8.34 -18.23 6.84
N ARG A 221 -7.21 -18.52 7.48
CA ARG A 221 -7.13 -19.64 8.43
C ARG A 221 -7.99 -19.41 9.66
N LEU A 222 -7.95 -18.21 10.23
CA LEU A 222 -8.72 -17.88 11.43
C LEU A 222 -10.23 -17.94 11.15
N THR A 223 -10.66 -17.41 10.00
CA THR A 223 -12.09 -17.27 9.65
C THR A 223 -12.64 -18.42 8.81
N ARG A 224 -11.79 -19.39 8.42
CA ARG A 224 -12.10 -20.45 7.44
C ARG A 224 -12.68 -19.89 6.13
N SER A 225 -12.18 -18.74 5.69
CA SER A 225 -12.63 -18.09 4.46
C SER A 225 -11.68 -18.34 3.30
N GLU A 226 -12.22 -18.33 2.08
CA GLU A 226 -11.45 -18.33 0.82
C GLU A 226 -11.22 -16.90 0.30
N THR A 227 -10.72 -15.99 1.15
CA THR A 227 -10.31 -14.67 0.65
C THR A 227 -9.06 -14.84 -0.21
N TYR A 228 -8.92 -14.08 -1.29
CA TYR A 228 -7.76 -14.21 -2.17
C TYR A 228 -6.46 -13.85 -1.42
N ALA A 229 -5.55 -14.81 -1.30
CA ALA A 229 -4.21 -14.63 -0.79
C ALA A 229 -3.22 -15.11 -1.86
N ALA A 230 -2.31 -14.23 -2.26
CA ALA A 230 -1.27 -14.51 -3.24
C ALA A 230 0.02 -13.80 -2.83
N ASP A 231 1.16 -14.30 -3.29
CA ASP A 231 2.49 -13.69 -3.12
C ASP A 231 2.65 -12.47 -4.04
N GLN A 232 1.70 -11.54 -3.96
CA GLN A 232 1.63 -10.29 -4.71
C GLN A 232 1.46 -9.13 -3.72
N LEU A 233 2.07 -7.99 -4.02
CA LEU A 233 1.91 -6.79 -3.19
C LEU A 233 0.46 -6.30 -3.31
N PHE A 234 -0.09 -5.82 -2.19
CA PHE A 234 -1.47 -5.35 -2.09
C PHE A 234 -2.53 -6.38 -2.54
N ALA A 235 -2.31 -7.66 -2.22
CA ALA A 235 -3.28 -8.74 -2.45
C ALA A 235 -4.67 -8.42 -1.85
N THR A 236 -4.70 -7.67 -0.74
CA THR A 236 -5.93 -7.17 -0.11
C THR A 236 -5.92 -5.63 -0.03
N LEU A 237 -6.95 -5.02 -0.63
CA LEU A 237 -7.21 -3.58 -0.57
C LEU A 237 -8.49 -3.27 0.20
N ASP A 238 -9.56 -4.03 -0.06
CA ASP A 238 -10.83 -3.83 0.63
C ASP A 238 -10.77 -4.49 2.02
N THR A 239 -11.07 -3.71 3.06
CA THR A 239 -11.14 -4.21 4.44
C THR A 239 -12.19 -5.32 4.54
N THR A 240 -11.78 -6.52 4.90
CA THR A 240 -12.68 -7.67 5.01
C THR A 240 -12.93 -7.97 6.47
N THR A 241 -14.17 -7.78 6.92
CA THR A 241 -14.59 -8.02 8.30
C THR A 241 -15.38 -9.31 8.42
N ARG A 242 -15.03 -10.14 9.39
CA ARG A 242 -15.72 -11.41 9.69
C ARG A 242 -15.88 -11.59 11.19
N LYS A 243 -16.95 -12.30 11.57
CA LYS A 243 -17.19 -12.71 12.95
C LYS A 243 -16.50 -14.05 13.19
N LEU A 244 -15.59 -14.08 14.14
CA LEU A 244 -15.01 -15.27 14.73
C LEU A 244 -15.73 -15.58 16.04
N PHE A 245 -15.97 -16.86 16.33
CA PHE A 245 -16.48 -17.27 17.64
C PHE A 245 -15.35 -17.91 18.43
N ILE A 246 -15.02 -17.33 19.59
CA ILE A 246 -14.05 -17.92 20.52
C ILE A 246 -14.84 -18.75 21.53
N PRO A 247 -14.55 -20.06 21.65
CA PRO A 247 -15.16 -20.90 22.68
C PRO A 247 -15.04 -20.22 24.06
N GLU A 248 -16.12 -20.24 24.84
CA GLU A 248 -16.20 -19.70 26.20
C GLU A 248 -16.21 -18.17 26.37
N ARG A 249 -15.88 -17.36 25.35
CA ARG A 249 -15.78 -15.88 25.51
C ARG A 249 -16.62 -15.02 24.55
N GLY A 250 -17.22 -15.62 23.52
CA GLY A 250 -18.23 -14.97 22.68
C GLY A 250 -17.73 -14.55 21.29
N PRO A 251 -18.51 -13.72 20.56
CA PRO A 251 -18.15 -13.28 19.22
C PRO A 251 -17.05 -12.22 19.26
N VAL A 252 -16.06 -12.38 18.39
CA VAL A 252 -15.01 -11.41 18.08
C VAL A 252 -15.13 -11.04 16.61
N VAL A 253 -14.88 -9.78 16.27
CA VAL A 253 -14.82 -9.33 14.89
C VAL A 253 -13.35 -9.18 14.50
N ILE A 254 -12.95 -9.85 13.43
CA ILE A 254 -11.62 -9.71 12.85
C ILE A 254 -11.75 -8.98 11.52
N SER A 255 -10.89 -7.98 11.33
CA SER A 255 -10.77 -7.22 10.09
C SER A 255 -9.38 -7.41 9.47
N ASP A 256 -9.31 -7.81 8.20
CA ASP A 256 -8.07 -7.76 7.41
C ASP A 256 -7.89 -6.36 6.83
N THR A 257 -6.67 -5.84 6.91
CA THR A 257 -6.31 -4.48 6.47
C THR A 257 -5.33 -4.51 5.29
N VAL A 258 -5.22 -3.38 4.60
CA VAL A 258 -4.27 -3.20 3.50
C VAL A 258 -2.84 -3.45 3.98
N GLY A 259 -2.06 -4.21 3.22
CA GLY A 259 -0.61 -4.35 3.41
C GLY A 259 0.10 -3.01 3.39
N PHE A 260 0.99 -2.75 4.36
CA PHE A 260 1.86 -1.56 4.31
C PHE A 260 3.12 -1.82 3.50
N ILE A 261 3.64 -0.77 2.88
CA ILE A 261 4.90 -0.79 2.14
C ILE A 261 5.76 0.39 2.59
N ARG A 262 7.06 0.32 2.34
CA ARG A 262 8.02 1.41 2.57
C ARG A 262 7.68 2.63 1.71
N ASP A 263 7.94 3.80 2.28
CA ASP A 263 7.83 5.10 1.61
C ASP A 263 6.44 5.30 0.97
N LEU A 264 5.38 5.03 1.73
CA LEU A 264 4.01 5.31 1.29
C LEU A 264 3.82 6.83 1.13
N PRO A 265 3.39 7.31 -0.04
CA PRO A 265 3.17 8.74 -0.24
C PRO A 265 2.07 9.26 0.68
N HIS A 266 2.27 10.43 1.30
CA HIS A 266 1.26 11.03 2.19
C HIS A 266 -0.11 11.27 1.53
N THR A 267 -0.12 11.52 0.21
CA THR A 267 -1.36 11.63 -0.59
C THR A 267 -2.16 10.33 -0.57
N LEU A 268 -1.45 9.21 -0.58
CA LEU A 268 -2.00 7.87 -0.57
C LEU A 268 -2.50 7.54 0.83
N VAL A 269 -1.71 7.82 1.88
CA VAL A 269 -2.15 7.66 3.29
C VAL A 269 -3.44 8.44 3.57
N ALA A 270 -3.56 9.67 3.06
CA ALA A 270 -4.78 10.47 3.22
C ALA A 270 -6.00 9.85 2.52
N ALA A 271 -5.82 9.28 1.33
CA ALA A 271 -6.90 8.62 0.58
C ALA A 271 -7.36 7.31 1.25
N PHE A 272 -6.42 6.56 1.85
CA PHE A 272 -6.70 5.29 2.53
C PHE A 272 -6.99 5.43 4.03
N ARG A 273 -6.99 6.65 4.57
CA ARG A 273 -7.34 6.92 5.97
C ARG A 273 -8.72 6.35 6.33
N ALA A 274 -9.70 6.47 5.43
CA ALA A 274 -11.04 5.94 5.66
C ALA A 274 -11.08 4.39 5.69
N THR A 275 -10.21 3.71 4.94
CA THR A 275 -10.03 2.25 5.05
C THR A 275 -9.24 1.83 6.28
N LEU A 276 -8.31 2.66 6.74
CA LEU A 276 -7.51 2.41 7.95
C LEU A 276 -8.23 2.83 9.24
N GLU A 277 -9.36 3.51 9.14
CA GLU A 277 -10.15 3.94 10.30
C GLU A 277 -10.66 2.74 11.13
N GLU A 278 -10.87 1.57 10.50
CA GLU A 278 -11.21 0.33 11.22
C GLU A 278 -10.05 -0.16 12.12
N THR A 279 -8.81 0.18 11.77
CA THR A 279 -7.62 -0.09 12.59
C THR A 279 -7.55 0.83 13.80
N VAL A 280 -7.87 2.12 13.63
CA VAL A 280 -7.90 3.11 14.72
C VAL A 280 -8.98 2.79 15.76
N GLU A 281 -10.07 2.18 15.34
CA GLU A 281 -11.18 1.78 16.22
C GLU A 281 -11.05 0.36 16.77
N ALA A 282 -9.95 -0.35 16.47
CA ALA A 282 -9.75 -1.70 16.97
C ALA A 282 -9.41 -1.67 18.46
N ASP A 283 -9.89 -2.67 19.21
CA ASP A 283 -9.53 -2.85 20.61
C ASP A 283 -8.12 -3.47 20.72
N ILE A 284 -7.74 -4.27 19.71
CA ILE A 284 -6.45 -4.97 19.64
C ILE A 284 -5.93 -4.99 18.21
N LEU A 285 -4.64 -4.72 18.04
CA LEU A 285 -3.92 -4.88 16.78
C LEU A 285 -3.12 -6.18 16.78
N LEU A 286 -3.33 -7.03 15.76
CA LEU A 286 -2.46 -8.16 15.47
C LEU A 286 -1.42 -7.70 14.44
N HIS A 287 -0.21 -7.41 14.89
CA HIS A 287 0.88 -6.96 14.02
C HIS A 287 1.64 -8.16 13.46
N VAL A 288 1.31 -8.54 12.22
CA VAL A 288 1.94 -9.66 11.51
C VAL A 288 3.25 -9.24 10.87
N VAL A 289 4.32 -9.96 11.20
CA VAL A 289 5.68 -9.73 10.72
C VAL A 289 6.21 -11.01 10.10
N ASP A 290 6.89 -10.89 8.96
CA ASP A 290 7.61 -12.02 8.35
C ASP A 290 8.94 -12.23 9.10
N ILE A 291 9.07 -13.35 9.82
CA ILE A 291 10.26 -13.62 10.63
C ILE A 291 11.50 -13.94 9.79
N CYS A 292 11.31 -14.47 8.58
CA CYS A 292 12.42 -14.85 7.71
C CYS A 292 12.90 -13.68 6.84
N SER A 293 12.26 -12.51 6.94
CA SER A 293 12.76 -11.29 6.31
C SER A 293 13.97 -10.75 7.10
N PRO A 294 15.11 -10.48 6.43
CA PRO A 294 16.30 -9.95 7.10
C PRO A 294 16.05 -8.58 7.73
N ASN A 295 15.08 -7.82 7.22
CA ASN A 295 14.77 -6.46 7.64
C ASN A 295 13.43 -6.34 8.36
N LYS A 296 13.10 -7.37 9.15
CA LYS A 296 11.92 -7.39 10.02
C LYS A 296 11.86 -6.17 10.94
N ASP A 297 12.98 -5.73 11.50
CA ASP A 297 13.01 -4.63 12.46
C ASP A 297 12.64 -3.30 11.78
N GLU A 298 13.19 -3.03 10.60
CA GLU A 298 12.80 -1.85 9.81
C GLU A 298 11.34 -1.88 9.37
N GLN A 299 10.83 -3.05 8.94
CA GLN A 299 9.42 -3.20 8.57
C GLN A 299 8.50 -2.91 9.76
N ILE A 300 8.88 -3.34 10.97
CA ILE A 300 8.15 -3.04 12.20
C ILE A 300 8.17 -1.53 12.46
N GLU A 301 9.32 -0.88 12.34
CA GLU A 301 9.44 0.56 12.52
C GLU A 301 8.57 1.35 11.53
N GLU A 302 8.58 0.99 10.25
CA GLU A 302 7.77 1.63 9.22
C GLU A 302 6.26 1.47 9.47
N VAL A 303 5.83 0.27 9.88
CA VAL A 303 4.42 0.05 10.28
C VAL A 303 4.08 0.89 11.51
N ASN A 304 4.97 0.97 12.50
CA ASN A 304 4.74 1.77 13.71
C ASN A 304 4.67 3.28 13.41
N LYS A 305 5.51 3.80 12.51
CA LYS A 305 5.43 5.19 12.03
C LYS A 305 4.06 5.46 11.40
N LEU A 306 3.59 4.57 10.54
CA LEU A 306 2.27 4.69 9.91
C LEU A 306 1.13 4.59 10.92
N LEU A 307 1.23 3.70 11.91
CA LEU A 307 0.26 3.58 13.00
C LEU A 307 0.20 4.88 13.83
N ALA A 308 1.34 5.53 14.08
CA ALA A 308 1.39 6.84 14.74
C ALA A 308 0.76 7.94 13.88
N GLU A 309 1.00 7.97 12.56
CA GLU A 309 0.39 8.96 11.65
C GLU A 309 -1.14 8.87 11.62
N ILE A 310 -1.71 7.67 11.72
CA ILE A 310 -3.17 7.47 11.76
C ILE A 310 -3.77 7.61 13.15
N GLY A 311 -2.95 7.68 14.21
CA GLY A 311 -3.37 7.76 15.62
C GLY A 311 -3.83 6.42 16.21
N ALA A 312 -3.23 5.31 15.80
CA ALA A 312 -3.48 3.96 16.30
C ALA A 312 -2.34 3.41 17.18
N ASP A 313 -1.44 4.27 17.63
CA ASP A 313 -0.26 3.94 18.44
C ASP A 313 -0.60 3.59 19.90
N GLU A 314 -1.69 4.15 20.44
CA GLU A 314 -2.15 3.85 21.81
C GLU A 314 -2.81 2.47 21.96
N ILE A 315 -3.14 1.81 20.84
CA ILE A 315 -3.90 0.54 20.85
C ILE A 315 -2.96 -0.62 21.22
N PRO A 316 -3.38 -1.53 22.11
CA PRO A 316 -2.60 -2.73 22.44
C PRO A 316 -2.24 -3.56 21.20
N GLN A 317 -0.95 -3.83 21.03
CA GLN A 317 -0.43 -4.60 19.90
C GLN A 317 0.06 -5.97 20.35
N ILE A 318 -0.29 -7.01 19.58
CA ILE A 318 0.25 -8.35 19.70
C ILE A 318 1.09 -8.62 18.45
N MET A 319 2.39 -8.79 18.63
CA MET A 319 3.33 -9.11 17.56
C MET A 319 3.16 -10.58 17.15
N VAL A 320 2.93 -10.81 15.87
CA VAL A 320 2.72 -12.12 15.28
C VAL A 320 3.83 -12.38 14.26
N TYR A 321 4.85 -13.12 14.68
CA TYR A 321 5.92 -13.59 13.82
C TYR A 321 5.44 -14.78 13.00
N ASN A 322 5.14 -14.51 11.74
CA ASN A 322 4.63 -15.47 10.78
C ASN A 322 5.77 -16.06 9.92
N LYS A 323 5.47 -17.15 9.20
CA LYS A 323 6.35 -17.89 8.28
C LYS A 323 7.50 -18.66 8.94
N ILE A 324 7.31 -19.13 10.18
CA ILE A 324 8.29 -20.01 10.85
C ILE A 324 8.64 -21.28 10.05
N ASP A 325 7.78 -21.69 9.11
CA ASP A 325 8.01 -22.83 8.22
C ASP A 325 9.19 -22.64 7.27
N LEU A 326 9.56 -21.39 6.98
CA LEU A 326 10.65 -21.03 6.07
C LEU A 326 11.99 -20.80 6.78
N CYS A 327 12.00 -20.69 8.11
CA CYS A 327 13.18 -20.32 8.89
C CYS A 327 13.97 -21.55 9.37
N ASP A 328 15.25 -21.40 9.69
CA ASP A 328 16.11 -22.49 10.15
C ASP A 328 15.86 -22.90 11.62
N SER A 329 16.35 -24.08 12.00
CA SER A 329 15.94 -24.91 13.16
C SER A 329 15.79 -24.23 14.53
N GLN A 330 16.48 -23.11 14.81
CA GLN A 330 16.36 -22.37 16.08
C GLN A 330 15.16 -21.42 16.12
N GLU A 331 14.70 -20.90 14.96
CA GLU A 331 13.55 -19.98 14.86
C GLU A 331 12.23 -20.71 14.53
N LYS A 332 12.29 -22.02 14.23
CA LYS A 332 11.12 -22.91 14.02
C LYS A 332 10.28 -23.16 15.27
N CYS A 333 10.73 -22.75 16.45
CA CYS A 333 10.01 -23.02 17.69
C CYS A 333 8.71 -22.21 17.75
N VAL A 334 7.57 -22.89 17.56
CA VAL A 334 6.25 -22.35 17.86
C VAL A 334 6.22 -21.98 19.35
N GLY A 335 5.76 -20.78 19.66
CA GLY A 335 5.70 -20.33 21.05
C GLY A 335 5.18 -18.92 21.18
N PHE A 336 4.94 -18.53 22.41
CA PHE A 336 4.54 -17.18 22.77
C PHE A 336 5.45 -16.63 23.85
N MET A 337 5.66 -15.32 23.85
CA MET A 337 6.30 -14.61 24.96
C MET A 337 5.27 -13.72 25.63
N ARG A 338 5.35 -13.66 26.96
CA ARG A 338 4.56 -12.76 27.78
C ARG A 338 5.37 -11.50 28.08
N ASP A 339 4.68 -10.38 28.14
CA ASP A 339 5.21 -9.09 28.56
C ASP A 339 5.30 -8.99 30.10
N GLU A 340 5.85 -7.90 30.62
CA GLU A 340 5.98 -7.61 32.06
C GLU A 340 4.64 -7.67 32.82
N TYR A 341 3.53 -7.46 32.11
CA TYR A 341 2.16 -7.54 32.63
C TYR A 341 1.51 -8.94 32.47
N ASP A 342 2.33 -9.97 32.21
CA ASP A 342 1.92 -11.35 31.97
C ASP A 342 0.92 -11.52 30.80
N ARG A 343 0.96 -10.60 29.83
CA ARG A 343 0.12 -10.63 28.61
C ARG A 343 0.90 -11.24 27.45
N ILE A 344 0.27 -12.10 26.66
CA ILE A 344 0.88 -12.59 25.42
C ILE A 344 1.10 -11.40 24.48
N SER A 345 2.36 -11.03 24.26
CA SER A 345 2.74 -9.88 23.44
C SER A 345 3.39 -10.30 22.12
N ARG A 346 3.99 -11.50 22.08
CA ARG A 346 4.67 -12.03 20.89
C ARG A 346 4.26 -13.47 20.65
N ILE A 347 3.86 -13.80 19.43
CA ILE A 347 3.45 -15.15 19.02
C ILE A 347 4.26 -15.53 17.78
N ARG A 348 4.83 -16.73 17.78
CA ARG A 348 5.48 -17.34 16.61
C ARG A 348 4.56 -18.40 16.02
N LEU A 349 4.24 -18.29 14.73
CA LEU A 349 3.31 -19.19 14.05
C LEU A 349 3.63 -19.33 12.56
N SER A 350 3.02 -20.32 11.91
CA SER A 350 2.91 -20.37 10.45
C SER A 350 1.45 -20.34 10.03
N ALA A 351 1.05 -19.25 9.36
CA ALA A 351 -0.29 -19.14 8.79
C ALA A 351 -0.51 -20.16 7.65
N LYS A 352 0.56 -20.63 7.00
CA LYS A 352 0.46 -21.61 5.91
C LYS A 352 0.16 -23.00 6.45
N THR A 353 0.91 -23.47 7.45
CA THR A 353 0.71 -24.80 8.04
C THR A 353 -0.44 -24.81 9.05
N GLY A 354 -0.69 -23.68 9.71
CA GLY A 354 -1.66 -23.53 10.79
C GLY A 354 -1.10 -23.78 12.19
N GLU A 355 0.20 -24.06 12.30
CA GLU A 355 0.90 -24.24 13.57
C GLU A 355 0.94 -22.92 14.34
N GLY A 356 0.55 -22.94 15.63
CA GLY A 356 0.59 -21.77 16.52
C GLY A 356 -0.65 -20.86 16.49
N LEU A 357 -1.67 -21.17 15.68
CA LEU A 357 -2.92 -20.40 15.65
C LEU A 357 -3.71 -20.46 16.97
N ASP A 358 -3.56 -21.54 17.73
CA ASP A 358 -4.23 -21.69 19.02
C ASP A 358 -3.70 -20.67 20.04
N PHE A 359 -2.44 -20.23 19.93
CA PHE A 359 -1.89 -19.17 20.77
C PHE A 359 -2.52 -17.81 20.48
N ILE A 360 -2.93 -17.53 19.24
CA ILE A 360 -3.71 -16.31 18.94
C ILE A 360 -5.06 -16.39 19.64
N ARG A 361 -5.75 -17.53 19.53
CA ARG A 361 -7.05 -17.71 20.19
C ARG A 361 -6.92 -17.55 21.70
N GLN A 362 -5.87 -18.10 22.28
CA GLN A 362 -5.56 -17.94 23.71
C GLN A 362 -5.29 -16.48 24.07
N ALA A 363 -4.48 -15.76 23.29
CA ALA A 363 -4.16 -14.35 23.54
C ALA A 363 -5.41 -13.45 23.45
N LEU A 364 -6.23 -13.64 22.41
CA LEU A 364 -7.51 -12.93 22.25
C LEU A 364 -8.48 -13.26 23.38
N SER A 365 -8.51 -14.54 23.78
CA SER A 365 -9.27 -15.00 24.93
C SER A 365 -8.83 -14.21 26.17
N GLU A 366 -7.54 -14.23 26.53
CA GLU A 366 -7.01 -13.54 27.71
C GLU A 366 -7.33 -12.04 27.72
N ALA A 367 -7.29 -11.38 26.56
CA ALA A 367 -7.65 -9.98 26.44
C ALA A 367 -9.15 -9.71 26.72
N LEU A 368 -10.05 -10.58 26.25
CA LEU A 368 -11.49 -10.49 26.56
C LEU A 368 -11.79 -10.57 28.06
N SER A 369 -11.07 -11.42 28.80
CA SER A 369 -11.31 -11.60 30.24
C SER A 369 -10.97 -10.36 31.07
N LYS A 370 -9.85 -9.68 30.75
CA LYS A 370 -9.43 -8.49 31.47
C LYS A 370 -10.29 -7.27 31.15
N GLU A 371 -10.82 -7.13 29.92
CA GLU A 371 -11.81 -6.10 29.61
C GLU A 371 -13.09 -6.26 30.43
N VAL A 372 -13.60 -7.49 30.53
CA VAL A 372 -14.80 -7.79 31.33
C VAL A 372 -14.56 -7.48 32.82
N GLU A 373 -13.38 -7.78 33.37
CA GLU A 373 -13.01 -7.44 34.75
C GLU A 373 -12.85 -5.92 34.97
N SER A 374 -12.23 -5.19 34.03
CA SER A 374 -12.08 -3.74 34.11
C SER A 374 -13.43 -3.01 34.02
N MET A 375 -14.35 -3.52 33.19
CA MET A 375 -15.72 -3.01 33.08
C MET A 375 -16.54 -3.26 34.34
N ASN A 376 -16.42 -4.45 34.96
CA ASN A 376 -17.14 -4.75 36.19
C ASN A 376 -16.70 -3.85 37.35
N LYS A 377 -15.41 -3.48 37.41
CA LYS A 377 -14.91 -2.49 38.38
C LYS A 377 -15.41 -1.07 38.10
N THR A 378 -15.52 -0.67 36.83
CA THR A 378 -16.00 0.67 36.45
C THR A 378 -17.50 0.83 36.68
N LEU A 379 -18.29 -0.22 36.43
CA LEU A 379 -19.73 -0.25 36.73
C LEU A 379 -20.01 -0.30 38.24
N ALA A 380 -19.20 -1.01 39.03
CA ALA A 380 -19.30 -1.02 40.48
C ALA A 380 -18.95 0.34 41.11
N GLY A 381 -18.04 1.11 40.51
CA GLY A 381 -17.67 2.46 40.98
C GLY A 381 -18.70 3.55 40.66
N CYS A 382 -19.65 3.33 39.74
CA CYS A 382 -20.72 4.28 39.41
C CYS A 382 -22.00 4.08 40.25
N ILE A 383 -22.05 3.04 41.09
CA ILE A 383 -23.21 2.68 41.93
C ILE A 383 -23.01 3.08 43.41
N ASN A 384 -21.82 3.57 43.78
CA ASN A 384 -21.53 4.06 45.14
C ASN A 384 -21.48 5.58 45.22
#